data_AF-A0A9D9VU80-F1
#
_entry.id   AF-A0A9D9VU80-F1
#
_cell.length_a   1.000
_cell.length_b   1.000
_cell.length_c   1.000
_cell.angle_alpha   90.00
_cell.angle_beta   90.00
_cell.angle_gamma   90.00
#
_symmetry.space_group_name_H-M   'P 1'
#
loop_
_entity.id
_entity.type
_entity.pdbx_description
1 polymer ?
#
loop_
_entity_poly.entity_id
_entity_poly.type
_entity_poly.pdbx_seq_one_letter_code
_entity_poly.pdbx_strand_id
1 'polypeptide(L)'
;MKKIFLFIILFIAIHKMMMAQNVGIGTTDPFNKLQVQGNLVVNAPSIATATAPTAAQSKTMINASTVAFPVSDSTGRIFDPGGPVGNYLPNLQAFANISVGFNLGIEVTAETMNLATGDSLIIKESSTGTTLLAVGNGYNSTGKWVFNSGELYLIFKSNADANTGAGFSLLFRRLFDNSSSLPDISGFAGNTFSFNAKTGAVRFGRFNNSTQGYYSTAMGNNVSASGLHSFASGSFATANGNYSFARGLSVGAHGQNSIAMGNNISATGSNSIAMGFNVSTSGSNSIAMGDNTSATGENSIAMGRSSTSGGETSTAIGWVTTASGNYSTAIGNHVSTNNQNGSFIIGDNSTTTVLNSANINNFRARFAGGYKLFTSADLSTGCTLFAGDNAWTTGSSVYTKENFAAVNGEDFLQKISRFNLTSWNYKTQDPKTFRHYGPMAQDFYAAFGKDEYGTIGNDTTINSADFAGVSFIAIQALEKRTAEQQQYIQKLEKENSKQTEKLEAVQALLQQLQKGLEKVKAIQNKNL
;
A
#
# COMPACT_ATOMS: atom_id res chain seq x y z
N MET A 1 -44.01 -14.32 -1.67
CA MET A 1 -44.98 -13.62 -2.56
C MET A 1 -45.94 -12.64 -1.89
N LYS A 2 -46.07 -12.54 -0.55
CA LYS A 2 -46.88 -11.50 0.12
C LYS A 2 -46.15 -10.20 0.53
N LYS A 3 -44.84 -10.09 0.27
CA LYS A 3 -44.06 -8.86 0.55
C LYS A 3 -43.80 -7.97 -0.67
N ILE A 4 -44.17 -8.41 -1.88
CA ILE A 4 -44.03 -7.64 -3.12
C ILE A 4 -45.31 -6.84 -3.44
N PHE A 5 -46.46 -7.24 -2.88
CA PHE A 5 -47.74 -6.54 -3.11
C PHE A 5 -47.91 -5.26 -2.26
N LEU A 6 -47.14 -5.10 -1.18
CA LEU A 6 -47.18 -3.89 -0.33
C LEU A 6 -46.28 -2.76 -0.88
N PHE A 7 -45.40 -3.08 -1.83
CA PHE A 7 -44.49 -2.12 -2.47
C PHE A 7 -45.13 -1.41 -3.67
N ILE A 8 -46.21 -1.98 -4.25
CA ILE A 8 -46.86 -1.45 -5.45
C ILE A 8 -48.08 -0.57 -5.11
N ILE A 9 -48.71 -0.73 -3.95
CA ILE A 9 -49.82 0.14 -3.52
C ILE A 9 -49.30 1.45 -2.89
N LEU A 10 -48.04 1.50 -2.43
CA LEU A 10 -47.42 2.73 -1.93
C LEU A 10 -46.82 3.61 -3.05
N PHE A 11 -46.73 3.09 -4.28
CA PHE A 11 -46.08 3.78 -5.41
C PHE A 11 -47.05 4.46 -6.39
N ILE A 12 -48.37 4.26 -6.26
CA ILE A 12 -49.38 4.80 -7.20
C ILE A 12 -50.17 5.99 -6.60
N ALA A 13 -49.99 6.33 -5.32
CA ALA A 13 -50.54 7.55 -4.71
C ALA A 13 -49.56 8.75 -4.67
N ILE A 14 -48.46 8.69 -5.44
CA ILE A 14 -47.45 9.77 -5.54
C ILE A 14 -47.36 10.26 -7.01
N HIS A 15 -48.50 10.55 -7.62
CA HIS A 15 -48.49 11.13 -8.97
C HIS A 15 -49.46 12.28 -9.23
N LYS A 16 -49.78 13.07 -8.20
CA LYS A 16 -50.37 14.40 -8.44
C LYS A 16 -49.70 15.47 -7.59
N MET A 17 -49.22 16.48 -8.32
CA MET A 17 -48.80 17.82 -7.90
C MET A 17 -47.38 17.94 -7.34
N MET A 18 -46.40 17.77 -8.24
CA MET A 18 -45.23 18.65 -8.23
C MET A 18 -45.67 20.03 -8.73
N MET A 19 -46.00 20.93 -7.80
CA MET A 19 -45.85 22.37 -7.98
C MET A 19 -45.36 22.90 -6.63
N ALA A 20 -44.23 23.59 -6.66
CA ALA A 20 -43.71 24.29 -5.49
C ALA A 20 -44.77 25.27 -4.98
N GLN A 21 -45.23 25.09 -3.73
CA GLN A 21 -46.00 26.12 -3.05
C GLN A 21 -45.47 26.35 -1.64
N ASN A 22 -45.20 27.63 -1.45
CA ASN A 22 -44.83 28.31 -0.24
C ASN A 22 -46.09 28.45 0.66
N VAL A 23 -45.85 28.56 1.97
CA VAL A 23 -46.74 29.10 3.02
C VAL A 23 -47.88 28.21 3.55
N GLY A 24 -47.94 28.12 4.90
CA GLY A 24 -49.09 27.64 5.66
C GLY A 24 -48.87 27.80 7.17
N ILE A 25 -49.31 28.94 7.70
CA ILE A 25 -49.38 29.32 9.12
C ILE A 25 -50.29 28.35 9.91
N GLY A 26 -49.92 28.01 11.14
CA GLY A 26 -50.86 27.56 12.18
C GLY A 26 -51.23 26.07 12.20
N THR A 27 -50.28 25.17 12.52
CA THR A 27 -50.60 23.84 13.08
C THR A 27 -49.60 23.45 14.17
N THR A 28 -50.14 22.97 15.28
CA THR A 28 -49.52 22.79 16.61
C THR A 28 -48.59 21.57 16.78
N ASP A 29 -47.98 21.04 15.72
CA ASP A 29 -47.12 19.86 15.87
C ASP A 29 -45.91 19.83 14.91
N PRO A 30 -44.72 20.30 15.34
CA PRO A 30 -43.52 20.35 14.50
C PRO A 30 -42.67 19.06 14.53
N PHE A 31 -43.11 17.98 15.17
CA PHE A 31 -42.20 16.90 15.61
C PHE A 31 -41.80 15.83 14.58
N ASN A 32 -42.11 15.96 13.28
CA ASN A 32 -41.58 15.05 12.26
C ASN A 32 -40.86 15.76 11.10
N LYS A 33 -40.27 16.92 11.39
CA LYS A 33 -39.23 17.52 10.55
C LYS A 33 -37.89 17.14 11.17
N LEU A 34 -36.87 16.95 10.34
CA LEU A 34 -35.46 16.91 10.75
C LEU A 34 -35.25 17.99 11.84
N GLN A 35 -35.23 17.58 13.11
CA GLN A 35 -35.08 18.47 14.24
C GLN A 35 -33.64 18.93 14.26
N VAL A 36 -33.38 20.08 13.67
CA VAL A 36 -32.13 20.81 13.85
C VAL A 36 -32.21 21.55 15.20
N GLN A 37 -32.30 20.81 16.30
CA GLN A 37 -31.88 21.30 17.62
C GLN A 37 -30.43 20.88 17.80
N GLY A 38 -29.54 21.63 17.15
CA GLY A 38 -28.12 21.31 16.99
C GLY A 38 -27.68 21.53 15.54
N ASN A 39 -27.58 22.80 15.15
CA ASN A 39 -27.04 23.34 13.89
C ASN A 39 -26.60 22.35 12.79
N LEU A 40 -27.45 22.20 11.76
CA LEU A 40 -26.98 22.04 10.39
C LEU A 40 -26.34 23.38 10.00
N VAL A 41 -25.03 23.50 10.17
CA VAL A 41 -24.29 24.69 9.71
C VAL A 41 -24.07 24.53 8.20
N VAL A 42 -24.95 25.11 7.39
CA VAL A 42 -24.63 25.44 5.99
C VAL A 42 -23.80 26.71 6.02
N ASN A 43 -22.47 26.56 6.08
CA ASN A 43 -21.57 27.72 6.09
C ASN A 43 -21.40 28.25 4.67
N ALA A 44 -22.18 29.26 4.33
CA ALA A 44 -21.61 30.50 3.80
C ALA A 44 -21.96 31.58 4.84
N PRO A 45 -21.05 31.97 5.74
CA PRO A 45 -21.36 33.06 6.65
C PRO A 45 -21.48 34.31 5.78
N SER A 46 -22.71 34.71 5.44
CA SER A 46 -22.95 36.01 4.85
C SER A 46 -23.20 37.00 5.97
N ILE A 47 -22.41 38.06 6.08
CA ILE A 47 -22.67 39.15 7.04
C ILE A 47 -23.48 40.24 6.35
N ALA A 48 -24.50 40.74 7.03
CA ALA A 48 -25.20 41.94 6.61
C ALA A 48 -24.40 43.19 6.98
N THR A 49 -24.52 44.23 6.18
CA THR A 49 -23.96 45.55 6.51
C THR A 49 -24.44 46.01 7.89
N ALA A 50 -23.50 46.33 8.79
CA ALA A 50 -23.81 46.69 10.18
C ALA A 50 -24.27 48.15 10.38
N THR A 51 -24.04 49.02 9.39
CA THR A 51 -24.35 50.45 9.47
C THR A 51 -25.87 50.71 9.48
N ALA A 52 -26.36 51.45 10.46
CA ALA A 52 -27.76 51.89 10.47
C ALA A 52 -28.07 52.79 9.26
N PRO A 53 -29.26 52.72 8.65
CA PRO A 53 -29.64 53.61 7.57
C PRO A 53 -29.62 55.07 8.02
N THR A 54 -29.11 55.96 7.19
CA THR A 54 -29.22 57.41 7.39
C THR A 54 -30.66 57.89 7.16
N ALA A 55 -30.97 59.13 7.53
CA ALA A 55 -32.27 59.72 7.26
C ALA A 55 -32.60 59.74 5.74
N ALA A 56 -31.59 59.95 4.88
CA ALA A 56 -31.76 59.93 3.42
C ALA A 56 -32.09 58.53 2.87
N GLN A 57 -31.62 57.49 3.56
CA GLN A 57 -31.84 56.06 3.26
C GLN A 57 -33.09 55.50 3.95
N SER A 58 -33.87 56.34 4.63
CA SER A 58 -35.16 55.96 5.21
C SER A 58 -36.27 56.59 4.38
N LYS A 59 -37.10 55.76 3.74
CA LYS A 59 -38.13 56.21 2.79
C LYS A 59 -39.52 55.78 3.25
N THR A 60 -40.44 56.72 3.20
CA THR A 60 -41.86 56.47 3.47
C THR A 60 -42.54 56.00 2.20
N MET A 61 -43.27 54.89 2.29
CA MET A 61 -44.19 54.48 1.23
C MET A 61 -45.54 55.15 1.49
N ILE A 62 -46.06 55.86 0.49
CA ILE A 62 -47.41 56.43 0.46
C ILE A 62 -48.14 56.00 -0.82
N ASN A 63 -49.45 56.26 -0.96
CA ASN A 63 -50.20 55.90 -2.17
C ASN A 63 -49.48 56.26 -3.47
N ALA A 64 -49.51 55.34 -4.44
CA ALA A 64 -48.91 55.55 -5.76
C ALA A 64 -47.42 55.95 -5.73
N SER A 65 -46.73 55.82 -4.60
CA SER A 65 -45.32 56.17 -4.53
C SER A 65 -44.47 55.12 -5.21
N THR A 66 -43.42 55.59 -5.88
CA THR A 66 -42.32 54.76 -6.36
C THR A 66 -41.07 55.21 -5.63
N VAL A 67 -40.51 54.31 -4.83
CA VAL A 67 -39.26 54.54 -4.09
C VAL A 67 -38.15 53.73 -4.77
N ALA A 68 -36.96 54.32 -4.89
CA ALA A 68 -35.79 53.64 -5.41
C ALA A 68 -34.61 53.78 -4.43
N PHE A 69 -33.90 52.68 -4.25
CA PHE A 69 -32.63 52.63 -3.53
C PHE A 69 -31.51 52.37 -4.54
N PRO A 70 -30.57 53.32 -4.73
CA PRO A 70 -29.46 53.16 -5.66
C PRO A 70 -28.43 52.14 -5.15
N VAL A 71 -27.67 51.57 -6.08
CA VAL A 71 -26.60 50.57 -5.81
C VAL A 71 -25.51 51.03 -4.83
N SER A 72 -25.39 52.34 -4.61
CA SER A 72 -24.47 52.93 -3.63
C SER A 72 -24.91 52.72 -2.17
N ASP A 73 -26.20 52.48 -1.93
CA ASP A 73 -26.75 52.27 -0.60
C ASP A 73 -26.60 50.80 -0.19
N SER A 74 -25.77 50.56 0.83
CA SER A 74 -25.57 49.22 1.41
C SER A 74 -26.61 48.86 2.47
N THR A 75 -27.38 49.84 2.96
CA THR A 75 -28.54 49.68 3.84
C THR A 75 -29.63 50.69 3.50
N GLY A 76 -30.87 50.34 3.82
CA GLY A 76 -32.02 51.23 3.63
C GLY A 76 -33.18 50.83 4.51
N ARG A 77 -34.07 51.75 4.83
CA ARG A 77 -35.31 51.47 5.56
C ARG A 77 -36.50 51.93 4.72
N ILE A 78 -37.46 51.05 4.55
CA ILE A 78 -38.76 51.39 3.97
C ILE A 78 -39.77 51.28 5.10
N PHE A 79 -40.52 52.34 5.33
CA PHE A 79 -41.59 52.28 6.32
C PHE A 79 -42.90 52.80 5.74
N ASP A 80 -43.97 52.12 6.13
CA ASP A 80 -45.31 52.65 6.16
C ASP A 80 -45.58 53.08 7.62
N PRO A 81 -45.80 54.37 7.89
CA PRO A 81 -46.01 54.86 9.25
C PRO A 81 -47.33 54.35 9.84
N GLY A 82 -48.22 53.75 9.03
CA GLY A 82 -49.64 53.67 9.39
C GLY A 82 -50.23 55.08 9.49
N GLY A 83 -51.55 55.21 9.41
CA GLY A 83 -52.14 56.55 9.49
C GLY A 83 -53.62 56.58 9.84
N PRO A 84 -54.09 57.69 10.43
CA PRO A 84 -55.51 57.94 10.62
C PRO A 84 -56.21 58.14 9.26
N VAL A 85 -57.53 57.93 9.24
CA VAL A 85 -58.46 58.04 8.10
C VAL A 85 -58.00 59.08 7.07
N GLY A 86 -57.69 58.63 5.84
CA GLY A 86 -57.54 59.52 4.66
C GLY A 86 -56.18 59.52 3.95
N ASN A 87 -55.14 58.86 4.46
CA ASN A 87 -53.82 58.83 3.79
C ASN A 87 -53.68 57.77 2.70
N TYR A 88 -54.55 56.75 2.67
CA TYR A 88 -54.56 55.69 1.66
C TYR A 88 -55.85 55.72 0.83
N LEU A 89 -55.73 55.93 -0.47
CA LEU A 89 -56.83 55.82 -1.42
C LEU A 89 -57.03 54.32 -1.72
N PRO A 90 -58.27 53.81 -1.67
CA PRO A 90 -58.52 52.38 -1.85
C PRO A 90 -57.93 51.83 -3.15
N ASN A 91 -57.34 50.63 -3.08
CA ASN A 91 -56.83 49.85 -4.22
C ASN A 91 -55.59 50.42 -4.94
N LEU A 92 -54.82 51.29 -4.30
CA LEU A 92 -53.55 51.78 -4.85
C LEU A 92 -52.36 50.94 -4.39
N GLN A 93 -51.37 50.86 -5.28
CA GLN A 93 -50.13 50.13 -5.05
C GLN A 93 -48.99 51.14 -4.88
N ALA A 94 -48.13 50.87 -3.91
CA ALA A 94 -46.85 51.54 -3.77
C ALA A 94 -45.74 50.56 -4.11
N PHE A 95 -44.71 51.06 -4.79
CA PHE A 95 -43.61 50.24 -5.30
C PHE A 95 -42.27 50.69 -4.72
N ALA A 96 -41.41 49.73 -4.37
CA ALA A 96 -40.03 50.03 -4.06
C ALA A 96 -39.07 49.13 -4.84
N ASN A 97 -38.15 49.77 -5.55
CA ASN A 97 -37.03 49.13 -6.22
C ASN A 97 -35.81 49.18 -5.31
N ILE A 98 -35.27 48.02 -4.97
CA ILE A 98 -34.06 47.90 -4.17
C ILE A 98 -33.02 47.26 -5.05
N SER A 99 -32.02 48.03 -5.45
CA SER A 99 -30.88 47.53 -6.20
C SER A 99 -29.63 47.72 -5.34
N VAL A 100 -29.03 46.62 -4.91
CA VAL A 100 -27.71 46.63 -4.27
C VAL A 100 -26.81 45.80 -5.18
N GLY A 101 -25.77 46.42 -5.77
CA GLY A 101 -24.97 45.78 -6.83
C GLY A 101 -24.40 44.39 -6.46
N PHE A 102 -23.93 43.61 -7.44
CA PHE A 102 -23.52 42.19 -7.34
C PHE A 102 -22.98 41.77 -5.95
N ASN A 103 -23.84 41.14 -5.16
CA ASN A 103 -23.53 40.60 -3.84
C ASN A 103 -24.30 39.30 -3.63
N LEU A 104 -23.93 38.53 -2.59
CA LEU A 104 -24.53 37.25 -2.22
C LEU A 104 -26.05 37.30 -2.01
N GLY A 105 -26.60 38.50 -1.76
CA GLY A 105 -28.02 38.73 -1.60
C GLY A 105 -28.37 39.98 -0.82
N ILE A 106 -29.67 40.10 -0.50
CA ILE A 106 -30.24 41.15 0.36
C ILE A 106 -30.87 40.49 1.58
N GLU A 107 -30.54 41.01 2.76
CA GLU A 107 -31.26 40.75 4.00
C GLU A 107 -32.38 41.78 4.16
N VAL A 108 -33.59 41.30 4.44
CA VAL A 108 -34.77 42.11 4.76
C VAL A 108 -35.23 41.76 6.17
N THR A 109 -35.25 42.73 7.06
CA THR A 109 -35.71 42.58 8.43
C THR A 109 -36.96 43.43 8.64
N ALA A 110 -38.08 42.80 8.98
CA ALA A 110 -39.25 43.50 9.49
C ALA A 110 -39.00 43.91 10.95
N GLU A 111 -38.67 45.18 11.15
CA GLU A 111 -38.54 45.79 12.48
C GLU A 111 -39.91 45.98 13.12
N THR A 112 -40.91 46.36 12.33
CA THR A 112 -42.32 46.36 12.69
C THR A 112 -43.13 45.82 11.51
N MET A 113 -44.20 45.08 11.79
CA MET A 113 -45.14 44.64 10.77
C MET A 113 -46.51 44.46 11.41
N ASN A 114 -47.49 45.20 10.93
CA ASN A 114 -48.89 45.04 11.29
C ASN A 114 -49.75 45.35 10.07
N LEU A 115 -49.93 44.34 9.22
CA LEU A 115 -50.72 44.46 8.00
C LEU A 115 -52.20 44.27 8.36
N ALA A 116 -52.98 45.34 8.22
CA ALA A 116 -54.41 45.32 8.52
C ALA A 116 -55.15 44.32 7.61
N THR A 117 -56.41 44.03 7.94
CA THR A 117 -57.23 43.17 7.10
C THR A 117 -57.27 43.72 5.69
N GLY A 118 -56.81 42.94 4.72
CA GLY A 118 -56.75 43.23 3.28
C GLY A 118 -55.53 44.01 2.76
N ASP A 119 -54.61 44.45 3.62
CA ASP A 119 -53.28 44.90 3.19
C ASP A 119 -52.40 43.71 2.77
N SER A 120 -51.49 43.94 1.81
CA SER A 120 -50.49 42.95 1.43
C SER A 120 -49.14 43.55 1.05
N LEU A 121 -48.08 42.85 1.44
CA LEU A 121 -46.70 43.11 1.03
C LEU A 121 -46.21 41.93 0.20
N ILE A 122 -45.76 42.22 -1.02
CA ILE A 122 -45.20 41.24 -1.94
C ILE A 122 -43.77 41.67 -2.27
N ILE A 123 -42.81 40.77 -2.06
CA ILE A 123 -41.43 40.94 -2.51
C ILE A 123 -41.20 40.00 -3.68
N LYS A 124 -40.73 40.55 -4.79
CA LYS A 124 -40.38 39.84 -6.00
C LYS A 124 -38.89 40.01 -6.31
N GLU A 125 -38.36 39.06 -7.05
CA GLU A 125 -37.09 39.26 -7.75
C GLU A 125 -37.32 40.18 -8.96
N SER A 126 -36.57 41.28 -9.05
CA SER A 126 -36.81 42.29 -10.09
C SER A 126 -36.54 41.77 -11.52
N SER A 127 -35.56 40.89 -11.68
CA SER A 127 -35.13 40.38 -13.00
C SER A 127 -36.08 39.33 -13.56
N THR A 128 -36.61 38.44 -12.72
CA THR A 128 -37.47 37.32 -13.15
C THR A 128 -38.96 37.56 -12.89
N GLY A 129 -39.30 38.52 -12.03
CA GLY A 129 -40.67 38.75 -11.55
C GLY A 129 -41.18 37.67 -10.59
N THR A 130 -40.34 36.72 -10.19
CA THR A 130 -40.69 35.62 -9.27
C THR A 130 -41.06 36.19 -7.90
N THR A 131 -42.21 35.79 -7.36
CA THR A 131 -42.61 36.15 -5.99
C THR A 131 -41.76 35.39 -4.98
N LEU A 132 -40.93 36.10 -4.23
CA LEU A 132 -40.04 35.57 -3.20
C LEU A 132 -40.71 35.54 -1.82
N LEU A 133 -41.55 36.54 -1.54
CA LEU A 133 -42.36 36.62 -0.32
C LEU A 133 -43.70 37.28 -0.65
N ALA A 134 -44.79 36.77 -0.09
CA ALA A 134 -46.08 37.44 -0.11
C ALA A 134 -46.74 37.24 1.25
N VAL A 135 -46.99 38.33 1.96
CA VAL A 135 -47.65 38.37 3.27
C VAL A 135 -48.81 39.35 3.21
N GLY A 136 -49.84 39.13 4.01
CA GLY A 136 -51.02 39.99 4.03
C GLY A 136 -52.01 39.61 5.12
N ASN A 137 -53.17 40.28 5.14
CA ASN A 137 -54.31 40.11 6.05
C ASN A 137 -53.99 39.54 7.45
N GLY A 138 -53.72 40.44 8.41
CA GLY A 138 -53.47 40.08 9.80
C GLY A 138 -52.06 39.58 10.09
N TYR A 139 -51.13 39.71 9.13
CA TYR A 139 -49.73 39.36 9.34
C TYR A 139 -49.04 40.41 10.22
N ASN A 140 -48.80 40.03 11.47
CA ASN A 140 -48.27 40.90 12.52
C ASN A 140 -46.93 40.40 13.09
N SER A 141 -46.24 39.50 12.39
CA SER A 141 -44.98 38.93 12.85
C SER A 141 -43.79 39.74 12.33
N THR A 142 -42.89 40.13 13.22
CA THR A 142 -41.54 40.53 12.83
C THR A 142 -40.75 39.31 12.36
N GLY A 143 -39.76 39.51 11.50
CA GLY A 143 -39.04 38.42 10.86
C GLY A 143 -37.87 38.91 10.02
N LYS A 144 -36.93 38.02 9.75
CA LYS A 144 -35.76 38.28 8.92
C LYS A 144 -35.75 37.29 7.76
N TRP A 145 -35.57 37.82 6.55
CA TRP A 145 -35.51 37.06 5.31
C TRP A 145 -34.21 37.36 4.57
N VAL A 146 -33.64 36.35 3.92
CA VAL A 146 -32.45 36.47 3.10
C VAL A 146 -32.81 36.04 1.69
N PHE A 147 -32.54 36.91 0.72
CA PHE A 147 -32.82 36.68 -0.68
C PHE A 147 -31.51 36.68 -1.46
N ASN A 148 -31.24 35.62 -2.21
CA ASN A 148 -30.06 35.50 -3.06
C ASN A 148 -30.22 36.27 -4.39
N SER A 149 -30.76 37.49 -4.32
CA SER A 149 -30.91 38.42 -5.43
C SER A 149 -30.27 39.76 -5.07
N GLY A 150 -29.62 40.41 -6.04
CA GLY A 150 -29.12 41.78 -5.93
C GLY A 150 -30.20 42.85 -6.18
N GLU A 151 -31.35 42.43 -6.70
CA GLU A 151 -32.46 43.35 -7.01
C GLU A 151 -33.80 42.79 -6.54
N LEU A 152 -34.44 43.52 -5.62
CA LEU A 152 -35.78 43.21 -5.12
C LEU A 152 -36.77 44.27 -5.56
N TYR A 153 -37.96 43.80 -5.90
CA TYR A 153 -39.10 44.63 -6.22
C TYR A 153 -40.21 44.41 -5.20
N LEU A 154 -40.51 45.43 -4.42
CA LEU A 154 -41.52 45.37 -3.37
C LEU A 154 -42.78 46.05 -3.86
N ILE A 155 -43.91 45.41 -3.60
CA ILE A 155 -45.25 45.88 -3.89
C ILE A 155 -46.01 45.87 -2.59
N PHE A 156 -46.39 47.05 -2.11
CA PHE A 156 -47.35 47.19 -1.04
C PHE A 156 -48.71 47.54 -1.64
N LYS A 157 -49.74 46.80 -1.24
CA LYS A 157 -51.12 47.07 -1.66
C LYS A 157 -51.94 47.35 -0.41
N SER A 158 -52.45 48.57 -0.31
CA SER A 158 -53.38 48.97 0.73
C SER A 158 -54.82 48.69 0.32
N ASN A 159 -55.67 48.22 1.24
CA ASN A 159 -57.10 48.10 0.99
C ASN A 159 -57.93 49.27 1.57
N ALA A 160 -59.25 49.18 1.49
CA ALA A 160 -60.20 50.28 1.63
C ALA A 160 -60.55 50.66 3.10
N ASP A 161 -59.83 50.12 4.08
CA ASP A 161 -60.26 50.07 5.46
C ASP A 161 -59.56 51.19 6.23
N ALA A 162 -60.27 52.27 6.54
CA ALA A 162 -59.73 53.40 7.30
C ALA A 162 -59.45 53.08 8.79
N ASN A 163 -59.33 51.81 9.17
CA ASN A 163 -59.00 51.40 10.53
C ASN A 163 -57.47 51.38 10.67
N THR A 164 -56.97 52.06 11.71
CA THR A 164 -55.55 52.18 12.06
C THR A 164 -54.85 50.83 12.20
N GLY A 165 -54.27 50.33 11.11
CA GLY A 165 -53.21 49.32 11.12
C GLY A 165 -51.87 49.99 11.42
N ALA A 166 -51.02 49.35 12.22
CA ALA A 166 -49.71 49.90 12.58
C ALA A 166 -48.64 49.61 11.50
N GLY A 167 -48.92 49.93 10.24
CA GLY A 167 -47.99 49.92 9.09
C GLY A 167 -46.91 48.83 9.09
N PHE A 168 -45.71 49.16 8.59
CA PHE A 168 -44.54 48.29 8.66
C PHE A 168 -43.25 49.11 8.60
N SER A 169 -42.15 48.54 9.11
CA SER A 169 -40.79 49.05 8.91
C SER A 169 -39.91 47.89 8.48
N LEU A 170 -39.39 47.97 7.26
CA LEU A 170 -38.48 47.00 6.66
C LEU A 170 -37.09 47.61 6.56
N LEU A 171 -36.13 46.99 7.22
CA LEU A 171 -34.71 47.27 7.12
C LEU A 171 -34.07 46.35 6.08
N PHE A 172 -33.45 46.93 5.07
CA PHE A 172 -32.68 46.25 4.05
C PHE A 172 -31.20 46.39 4.34
N ARG A 173 -30.46 45.31 4.19
CA ARG A 173 -29.00 45.29 4.30
C ARG A 173 -28.41 44.42 3.20
N ARG A 174 -27.35 44.92 2.59
CA ARG A 174 -26.52 44.16 1.66
C ARG A 174 -25.79 43.04 2.41
N LEU A 175 -25.79 41.84 1.83
CA LEU A 175 -25.04 40.68 2.34
C LEU A 175 -23.66 40.60 1.69
N PHE A 176 -22.66 40.26 2.47
CA PHE A 176 -21.28 40.06 2.04
C PHE A 176 -20.75 38.71 2.46
N ASP A 177 -19.77 38.18 1.71
CA ASP A 177 -18.97 37.07 2.19
C ASP A 177 -18.28 37.46 3.50
N ASN A 178 -18.60 36.77 4.59
CA ASN A 178 -17.81 36.86 5.81
C ASN A 178 -16.53 36.03 5.62
N SER A 179 -15.52 36.66 5.04
CA SER A 179 -14.22 36.02 4.80
C SER A 179 -13.39 35.82 6.07
N SER A 180 -13.79 36.39 7.22
CA SER A 180 -12.95 36.49 8.42
C SER A 180 -13.27 35.50 9.54
N SER A 181 -14.42 34.82 9.54
CA SER A 181 -14.65 33.72 10.48
C SER A 181 -15.85 32.85 10.07
N LEU A 182 -15.58 31.56 9.86
CA LEU A 182 -16.62 30.56 10.12
C LEU A 182 -17.01 30.73 11.59
N PRO A 183 -18.30 30.62 11.98
CA PRO A 183 -18.69 30.67 13.38
C PRO A 183 -17.79 29.73 14.17
N ASP A 184 -17.17 30.24 15.25
CA ASP A 184 -16.36 29.40 16.12
C ASP A 184 -17.28 28.33 16.71
N ILE A 185 -17.15 27.10 16.22
CA ILE A 185 -17.92 25.96 16.72
C ILE A 185 -17.33 25.38 18.00
N SER A 186 -16.26 25.99 18.56
CA SER A 186 -15.60 25.54 19.80
C SER A 186 -16.53 25.46 21.01
N GLY A 187 -17.68 26.15 20.96
CA GLY A 187 -18.69 26.16 22.03
C GLY A 187 -19.78 25.09 21.94
N PHE A 188 -19.88 24.32 20.85
CA PHE A 188 -20.91 23.29 20.73
C PHE A 188 -20.41 21.94 21.25
N ALA A 189 -20.80 21.60 22.47
CA ALA A 189 -20.63 20.25 23.00
C ALA A 189 -21.56 19.28 22.25
N GLY A 190 -21.02 18.34 21.47
CA GLY A 190 -21.82 17.29 20.84
C GLY A 190 -21.26 16.77 19.51
N ASN A 191 -22.05 15.93 18.84
CA ASN A 191 -21.80 15.51 17.47
C ASN A 191 -22.30 16.59 16.51
N THR A 192 -21.47 16.99 15.56
CA THR A 192 -21.79 18.00 14.55
C THR A 192 -21.81 17.39 13.16
N PHE A 193 -22.71 17.88 12.32
CA PHE A 193 -22.57 17.71 10.87
C PHE A 193 -22.33 19.09 10.27
N SER A 194 -21.25 19.25 9.50
CA SER A 194 -20.91 20.52 8.88
C SER A 194 -20.47 20.32 7.43
N PHE A 195 -20.94 21.22 6.57
CA PHE A 195 -20.46 21.38 5.22
C PHE A 195 -19.91 22.80 5.07
N ASN A 196 -18.66 22.90 4.65
CA ASN A 196 -18.01 24.16 4.37
C ASN A 196 -18.09 24.44 2.86
N ALA A 197 -18.97 25.36 2.45
CA ALA A 197 -19.20 25.63 1.03
C ALA A 197 -17.96 26.24 0.34
N LYS A 198 -17.10 26.95 1.08
CA LYS A 198 -15.87 27.55 0.53
C LYS A 198 -14.81 26.50 0.23
N THR A 199 -14.63 25.54 1.13
CA THR A 199 -13.60 24.52 0.98
C THR A 199 -14.12 23.23 0.34
N GLY A 200 -15.43 23.02 0.30
CA GLY A 200 -16.05 21.72 -0.06
C GLY A 200 -15.87 20.65 1.01
N ALA A 201 -15.40 20.99 2.22
CA ALA A 201 -15.14 20.02 3.28
C ALA A 201 -16.43 19.54 3.94
N VAL A 202 -16.51 18.24 4.24
CA VAL A 202 -17.62 17.60 4.94
C VAL A 202 -17.13 17.01 6.25
N ARG A 203 -17.84 17.26 7.35
CA ARG A 203 -17.47 16.74 8.67
C ARG A 203 -18.67 16.19 9.44
N PHE A 204 -18.53 15.00 10.03
CA PHE A 204 -19.51 14.30 10.89
C PHE A 204 -18.93 13.85 12.27
N GLY A 205 -19.46 14.32 13.39
CA GLY A 205 -19.02 13.94 14.74
C GLY A 205 -18.40 15.08 15.55
N ARG A 206 -17.52 14.74 16.51
CA ARG A 206 -16.89 15.70 17.42
C ARG A 206 -15.51 16.06 16.88
N PHE A 207 -15.27 17.34 16.58
CA PHE A 207 -14.02 17.80 15.97
C PHE A 207 -13.24 18.69 16.92
N ASN A 208 -11.91 18.64 16.80
CA ASN A 208 -11.07 19.77 17.22
C ASN A 208 -11.17 20.86 16.15
N ASN A 209 -11.03 22.13 16.52
CA ASN A 209 -11.02 23.28 15.60
C ASN A 209 -9.80 23.31 14.65
N SER A 210 -9.20 22.14 14.37
CA SER A 210 -8.12 21.97 13.43
C SER A 210 -8.55 22.39 12.02
N THR A 211 -7.60 23.01 11.31
CA THR A 211 -7.73 23.52 9.95
C THR A 211 -8.41 22.50 9.03
N GLN A 212 -9.33 22.97 8.19
CA GLN A 212 -10.08 22.11 7.26
C GLN A 212 -9.36 22.10 5.92
N GLY A 213 -8.98 20.92 5.44
CA GLY A 213 -8.47 20.77 4.09
C GLY A 213 -9.56 21.08 3.06
N TYR A 214 -9.16 21.58 1.89
CA TYR A 214 -10.09 21.70 0.75
C TYR A 214 -10.54 20.31 0.31
N TYR A 215 -11.83 20.14 0.05
CA TYR A 215 -12.48 18.90 -0.35
C TYR A 215 -12.22 17.72 0.61
N SER A 216 -11.98 18.01 1.90
CA SER A 216 -11.69 16.98 2.89
C SER A 216 -12.95 16.37 3.49
N THR A 217 -12.84 15.13 3.98
CA THR A 217 -13.91 14.44 4.71
C THR A 217 -13.40 13.99 6.08
N ALA A 218 -14.06 14.40 7.17
CA ALA A 218 -13.73 14.00 8.53
C ALA A 218 -14.93 13.35 9.23
N MET A 219 -14.78 12.14 9.78
CA MET A 219 -15.89 11.38 10.37
C MET A 219 -15.50 10.68 11.68
N GLY A 220 -15.97 11.15 12.83
CA GLY A 220 -15.82 10.44 14.11
C GLY A 220 -15.50 11.35 15.30
N ASN A 221 -14.82 10.80 16.30
CA ASN A 221 -14.46 11.50 17.54
C ASN A 221 -13.02 12.01 17.48
N ASN A 222 -12.81 13.33 17.64
CA ASN A 222 -11.50 13.98 17.58
C ASN A 222 -10.74 13.70 16.28
N VAL A 223 -11.45 13.74 15.14
CA VAL A 223 -10.87 13.52 13.81
C VAL A 223 -10.35 14.82 13.22
N SER A 224 -9.21 14.77 12.54
CA SER A 224 -8.63 15.90 11.80
C SER A 224 -8.40 15.50 10.34
N ALA A 225 -9.04 16.17 9.39
CA ALA A 225 -8.77 16.05 7.96
C ALA A 225 -8.38 17.43 7.41
N SER A 226 -7.09 17.76 7.55
CA SER A 226 -6.54 19.09 7.24
C SER A 226 -5.78 19.16 5.91
N GLY A 227 -5.44 18.02 5.30
CA GLY A 227 -4.84 17.97 3.97
C GLY A 227 -5.85 18.23 2.84
N LEU A 228 -5.40 18.79 1.72
CA LEU A 228 -6.20 18.90 0.49
C LEU A 228 -6.67 17.50 0.05
N HIS A 229 -7.95 17.32 -0.29
CA HIS A 229 -8.55 16.02 -0.67
C HIS A 229 -8.33 14.89 0.36
N SER A 230 -8.11 15.23 1.63
CA SER A 230 -7.88 14.23 2.68
C SER A 230 -9.18 13.56 3.15
N PHE A 231 -9.09 12.29 3.55
CA PHE A 231 -10.17 11.55 4.17
C PHE A 231 -9.71 11.03 5.53
N ALA A 232 -10.44 11.32 6.60
CA ALA A 232 -10.18 10.80 7.93
C ALA A 232 -11.46 10.25 8.56
N SER A 233 -11.43 9.03 9.09
CA SER A 233 -12.57 8.44 9.80
C SER A 233 -12.16 7.55 10.97
N GLY A 234 -12.87 7.64 12.09
CA GLY A 234 -12.64 6.85 13.30
C GLY A 234 -12.41 7.73 14.54
N SER A 235 -11.84 7.20 15.60
CA SER A 235 -11.54 7.99 16.80
C SER A 235 -10.07 8.40 16.78
N PHE A 236 -9.77 9.68 16.95
CA PHE A 236 -8.40 10.23 16.90
C PHE A 236 -7.69 10.02 15.55
N ALA A 237 -8.44 9.84 14.46
CA ALA A 237 -7.87 9.72 13.11
C ALA A 237 -7.41 11.09 12.60
N THR A 238 -6.19 11.17 12.06
CA THR A 238 -5.59 12.39 11.51
C THR A 238 -5.12 12.16 10.07
N ALA A 239 -5.61 12.95 9.13
CA ALA A 239 -5.19 12.98 7.73
C ALA A 239 -4.77 14.43 7.39
N ASN A 240 -3.50 14.76 7.60
CA ASN A 240 -2.95 16.11 7.35
C ASN A 240 -2.03 16.15 6.10
N GLY A 241 -1.67 15.00 5.54
CA GLY A 241 -1.05 14.96 4.21
C GLY A 241 -2.06 15.30 3.10
N ASN A 242 -1.62 15.98 2.05
CA ASN A 242 -2.48 16.16 0.87
C ASN A 242 -2.79 14.80 0.22
N TYR A 243 -4.03 14.58 -0.20
CA TYR A 243 -4.54 13.31 -0.74
C TYR A 243 -4.38 12.12 0.22
N SER A 244 -4.26 12.37 1.52
CA SER A 244 -4.09 11.31 2.51
C SER A 244 -5.41 10.64 2.90
N PHE A 245 -5.33 9.37 3.29
CA PHE A 245 -6.45 8.56 3.72
C PHE A 245 -6.16 7.93 5.09
N ALA A 246 -6.90 8.31 6.13
CA ALA A 246 -6.76 7.78 7.48
C ALA A 246 -8.08 7.12 7.94
N ARG A 247 -8.05 5.85 8.34
CA ARG A 247 -9.24 5.16 8.87
C ARG A 247 -8.94 4.27 10.08
N GLY A 248 -9.58 4.54 11.21
CA GLY A 248 -9.56 3.69 12.40
C GLY A 248 -9.27 4.44 13.71
N LEU A 249 -8.70 3.75 14.71
CA LEU A 249 -8.46 4.29 16.05
C LEU A 249 -7.01 4.77 16.18
N SER A 250 -6.80 6.06 16.45
CA SER A 250 -5.47 6.66 16.62
C SER A 250 -4.56 6.43 15.41
N VAL A 251 -5.06 6.73 14.22
CA VAL A 251 -4.32 6.59 12.96
C VAL A 251 -3.89 7.95 12.42
N GLY A 252 -2.67 8.06 11.91
CA GLY A 252 -2.10 9.27 11.33
C GLY A 252 -1.62 9.02 9.90
N ALA A 253 -2.26 9.64 8.91
CA ALA A 253 -1.79 9.73 7.53
C ALA A 253 -1.20 11.13 7.30
N HIS A 254 0.12 11.22 7.49
CA HIS A 254 0.88 12.47 7.53
C HIS A 254 1.64 12.79 6.26
N GLY A 255 2.04 11.77 5.48
CA GLY A 255 2.67 11.97 4.19
C GLY A 255 1.68 12.37 3.10
N GLN A 256 2.15 13.07 2.06
CA GLN A 256 1.36 13.30 0.86
C GLN A 256 1.00 11.95 0.20
N ASN A 257 -0.24 11.77 -0.28
CA ASN A 257 -0.74 10.52 -0.86
C ASN A 257 -0.62 9.30 0.09
N SER A 258 -0.48 9.52 1.41
CA SER A 258 -0.32 8.43 2.37
C SER A 258 -1.64 7.75 2.72
N ILE A 259 -1.59 6.47 3.02
CA ILE A 259 -2.74 5.67 3.48
C ILE A 259 -2.42 5.09 4.85
N ALA A 260 -3.29 5.30 5.84
CA ALA A 260 -3.21 4.73 7.18
C ALA A 260 -4.54 4.07 7.55
N MET A 261 -4.59 2.74 7.75
CA MET A 261 -5.83 2.03 8.09
C MET A 261 -5.66 1.00 9.21
N GLY A 262 -6.36 1.18 10.34
CA GLY A 262 -6.34 0.23 11.44
C GLY A 262 -6.27 0.90 12.83
N ASN A 263 -5.31 0.52 13.65
CA ASN A 263 -5.19 1.03 15.02
C ASN A 263 -3.75 1.36 15.38
N ASN A 264 -3.54 2.55 15.93
CA ASN A 264 -2.22 3.06 16.32
C ASN A 264 -1.23 3.04 15.15
N ILE A 265 -1.51 3.87 14.14
CA ILE A 265 -0.73 3.90 12.89
C ILE A 265 -0.13 5.29 12.69
N SER A 266 1.10 5.35 12.18
CA SER A 266 1.74 6.58 11.73
C SER A 266 2.37 6.41 10.34
N ALA A 267 1.76 7.01 9.32
CA ALA A 267 2.23 7.02 7.94
C ALA A 267 2.77 8.40 7.57
N THR A 268 4.05 8.63 7.78
CA THR A 268 4.73 9.92 7.54
C THR A 268 5.44 10.01 6.19
N GLY A 269 5.74 8.87 5.55
CA GLY A 269 6.32 8.83 4.21
C GLY A 269 5.35 9.33 3.13
N SER A 270 5.86 10.08 2.15
CA SER A 270 5.08 10.39 0.94
C SER A 270 4.77 9.09 0.18
N ASN A 271 3.56 8.98 -0.37
CA ASN A 271 3.06 7.80 -1.07
C ASN A 271 3.15 6.50 -0.25
N SER A 272 3.22 6.58 1.09
CA SER A 272 3.34 5.40 1.94
C SER A 272 2.00 4.77 2.27
N ILE A 273 2.01 3.47 2.56
CA ILE A 273 0.82 2.69 2.94
C ILE A 273 1.10 1.99 4.26
N ALA A 274 0.32 2.28 5.29
CA ALA A 274 0.41 1.67 6.61
C ALA A 274 -0.94 1.04 7.00
N MET A 275 -1.00 -0.27 7.21
CA MET A 275 -2.26 -0.95 7.54
C MET A 275 -2.10 -2.01 8.64
N GLY A 276 -2.98 -2.01 9.65
CA GLY A 276 -2.99 -3.03 10.71
C GLY A 276 -2.97 -2.46 12.14
N PHE A 277 -2.18 -3.05 13.04
CA PHE A 277 -2.08 -2.66 14.45
C PHE A 277 -0.63 -2.29 14.78
N ASN A 278 -0.39 -1.11 15.37
CA ASN A 278 0.95 -0.62 15.69
C ASN A 278 1.87 -0.57 14.46
N VAL A 279 1.49 0.20 13.43
CA VAL A 279 2.24 0.25 12.17
C VAL A 279 2.87 1.62 11.95
N SER A 280 4.14 1.67 11.54
CA SER A 280 4.80 2.91 11.14
C SER A 280 5.39 2.85 9.73
N THR A 281 5.15 3.87 8.92
CA THR A 281 5.86 4.06 7.64
C THR A 281 6.47 5.45 7.58
N SER A 282 7.78 5.54 7.38
CA SER A 282 8.48 6.82 7.24
C SER A 282 9.26 6.95 5.93
N GLY A 283 9.50 5.84 5.22
CA GLY A 283 10.12 5.89 3.90
C GLY A 283 9.14 6.39 2.84
N SER A 284 9.62 7.17 1.87
CA SER A 284 8.80 7.47 0.69
C SER A 284 8.49 6.18 -0.08
N ASN A 285 7.28 6.07 -0.63
CA ASN A 285 6.81 4.92 -1.39
C ASN A 285 6.87 3.59 -0.61
N SER A 286 6.92 3.65 0.71
CA SER A 286 7.04 2.47 1.56
C SER A 286 5.68 1.85 1.90
N ILE A 287 5.66 0.54 2.14
CA ILE A 287 4.47 -0.21 2.50
C ILE A 287 4.75 -0.97 3.80
N ALA A 288 3.96 -0.73 4.86
CA ALA A 288 3.94 -1.56 6.05
C ALA A 288 2.53 -2.12 6.31
N MET A 289 2.42 -3.45 6.46
CA MET A 289 1.14 -4.11 6.71
C MET A 289 1.23 -5.21 7.76
N GLY A 290 0.43 -5.12 8.82
CA GLY A 290 0.25 -6.18 9.82
C GLY A 290 0.33 -5.70 11.26
N ASP A 291 0.97 -6.48 12.14
CA ASP A 291 1.01 -6.27 13.59
C ASP A 291 2.43 -5.89 14.05
N ASN A 292 2.60 -4.69 14.62
CA ASN A 292 3.92 -4.17 15.02
C ASN A 292 4.92 -4.14 13.84
N THR A 293 4.54 -3.53 12.71
CA THR A 293 5.36 -3.49 11.50
C THR A 293 5.90 -2.10 11.22
N SER A 294 7.11 -2.02 10.64
CA SER A 294 7.76 -0.75 10.33
C SER A 294 8.46 -0.77 8.98
N ALA A 295 8.16 0.20 8.11
CA ALA A 295 8.88 0.42 6.85
C ALA A 295 9.49 1.84 6.83
N THR A 296 10.80 1.92 7.09
CA THR A 296 11.51 3.20 7.22
C THR A 296 12.39 3.53 6.03
N GLY A 297 12.76 2.53 5.21
CA GLY A 297 13.52 2.75 3.99
C GLY A 297 12.66 3.27 2.83
N GLU A 298 13.24 4.06 1.94
CA GLU A 298 12.57 4.45 0.69
C GLU A 298 12.25 3.20 -0.15
N ASN A 299 11.08 3.14 -0.80
CA ASN A 299 10.61 2.00 -1.59
C ASN A 299 10.60 0.66 -0.82
N SER A 300 10.57 0.69 0.51
CA SER A 300 10.66 -0.51 1.34
C SER A 300 9.30 -1.16 1.61
N ILE A 301 9.29 -2.48 1.83
CA ILE A 301 8.07 -3.26 2.07
C ILE A 301 8.24 -4.08 3.35
N ALA A 302 7.43 -3.82 4.38
CA ALA A 302 7.35 -4.61 5.61
C ALA A 302 5.96 -5.26 5.75
N MET A 303 5.87 -6.59 5.78
CA MET A 303 4.59 -7.29 5.93
C MET A 303 4.65 -8.40 6.99
N GLY A 304 3.56 -8.57 7.76
CA GLY A 304 3.41 -9.64 8.73
C GLY A 304 3.42 -9.15 10.19
N ARG A 305 4.13 -9.84 11.08
CA ARG A 305 4.17 -9.51 12.51
C ARG A 305 5.59 -9.20 12.97
N SER A 306 5.81 -8.07 13.62
CA SER A 306 7.15 -7.66 14.08
C SER A 306 8.16 -7.61 12.93
N SER A 307 7.71 -7.19 11.74
CA SER A 307 8.54 -7.08 10.54
C SER A 307 9.04 -5.64 10.36
N THR A 308 10.33 -5.48 10.09
CA THR A 308 10.99 -4.19 9.89
C THR A 308 11.74 -4.15 8.55
N SER A 309 11.38 -3.23 7.67
CA SER A 309 12.10 -2.94 6.43
C SER A 309 12.80 -1.60 6.55
N GLY A 310 14.10 -1.64 6.86
CA GLY A 310 14.90 -0.47 7.22
C GLY A 310 15.74 0.10 6.08
N GLY A 311 16.18 -0.75 5.15
CA GLY A 311 17.03 -0.32 4.02
C GLY A 311 16.24 0.25 2.84
N GLU A 312 16.91 1.03 2.00
CA GLU A 312 16.35 1.47 0.71
C GLU A 312 16.02 0.26 -0.17
N THR A 313 14.84 0.25 -0.80
CA THR A 313 14.34 -0.85 -1.66
C THR A 313 14.42 -2.22 -0.95
N SER A 314 14.27 -2.23 0.38
CA SER A 314 14.30 -3.47 1.16
C SER A 314 12.92 -4.13 1.25
N THR A 315 12.89 -5.44 1.49
CA THR A 315 11.64 -6.19 1.66
C THR A 315 11.73 -7.13 2.85
N ALA A 316 10.89 -6.97 3.87
CA ALA A 316 10.75 -7.83 5.05
C ALA A 316 9.34 -8.44 5.12
N ILE A 317 9.19 -9.76 5.00
CA ILE A 317 7.88 -10.43 4.99
C ILE A 317 7.89 -11.64 5.93
N GLY A 318 7.03 -11.64 6.96
CA GLY A 318 6.81 -12.80 7.82
C GLY A 318 6.66 -12.46 9.31
N TRP A 319 7.27 -13.26 10.19
CA TRP A 319 7.24 -13.04 11.64
C TRP A 319 8.65 -12.85 12.20
N VAL A 320 8.91 -11.70 12.83
CA VAL A 320 10.25 -11.29 13.30
C VAL A 320 11.25 -11.28 12.14
N THR A 321 10.97 -10.46 11.14
CA THR A 321 11.83 -10.32 9.95
C THR A 321 12.40 -8.92 9.85
N THR A 322 13.70 -8.80 9.58
CA THR A 322 14.39 -7.51 9.49
C THR A 322 15.19 -7.39 8.20
N ALA A 323 14.76 -6.54 7.27
CA ALA A 323 15.51 -6.20 6.07
C ALA A 323 16.16 -4.82 6.24
N SER A 324 17.30 -4.76 6.93
CA SER A 324 17.97 -3.49 7.27
C SER A 324 19.08 -3.05 6.31
N GLY A 325 19.59 -3.94 5.45
CA GLY A 325 20.48 -3.56 4.35
C GLY A 325 19.73 -2.97 3.15
N ASN A 326 20.38 -2.10 2.37
CA ASN A 326 19.81 -1.58 1.12
C ASN A 326 19.71 -2.70 0.07
N TYR A 327 18.67 -2.68 -0.75
CA TYR A 327 18.38 -3.71 -1.77
C TYR A 327 18.30 -5.12 -1.18
N SER A 328 17.95 -5.25 0.09
CA SER A 328 17.94 -6.55 0.81
C SER A 328 16.53 -7.11 0.98
N THR A 329 16.41 -8.43 1.01
CA THR A 329 15.14 -9.16 1.17
C THR A 329 15.23 -10.16 2.31
N ALA A 330 14.30 -10.11 3.26
CA ALA A 330 14.16 -11.02 4.40
C ALA A 330 12.75 -11.64 4.42
N ILE A 331 12.64 -12.95 4.29
CA ILE A 331 11.34 -13.65 4.22
C ILE A 331 11.28 -14.81 5.21
N GLY A 332 10.15 -14.97 5.90
CA GLY A 332 9.85 -16.14 6.73
C GLY A 332 9.84 -15.85 8.22
N ASN A 333 10.54 -16.66 9.03
CA ASN A 333 10.48 -16.57 10.49
C ASN A 333 11.86 -16.36 11.11
N HIS A 334 12.01 -15.35 11.97
CA HIS A 334 13.27 -15.02 12.67
C HIS A 334 14.46 -14.95 11.69
N VAL A 335 14.42 -13.99 10.76
CA VAL A 335 15.50 -13.74 9.78
C VAL A 335 15.87 -12.26 9.74
N SER A 336 17.15 -11.96 9.50
CA SER A 336 17.65 -10.59 9.43
C SER A 336 18.75 -10.45 8.38
N THR A 337 18.67 -9.42 7.54
CA THR A 337 19.75 -9.08 6.59
C THR A 337 20.91 -8.39 7.29
N ASN A 338 20.77 -8.02 8.57
CA ASN A 338 21.86 -7.58 9.45
C ASN A 338 22.74 -6.47 8.82
N ASN A 339 22.07 -5.46 8.24
CA ASN A 339 22.67 -4.31 7.54
C ASN A 339 23.48 -4.66 6.29
N GLN A 340 23.39 -5.89 5.78
CA GLN A 340 24.11 -6.31 4.59
C GLN A 340 23.31 -5.98 3.32
N ASN A 341 23.87 -5.06 2.52
CA ASN A 341 23.29 -4.64 1.25
C ASN A 341 23.22 -5.80 0.25
N GLY A 342 22.15 -5.85 -0.57
CA GLY A 342 21.95 -6.87 -1.60
C GLY A 342 21.76 -8.29 -1.07
N SER A 343 21.53 -8.45 0.24
CA SER A 343 21.35 -9.76 0.86
C SER A 343 19.93 -10.29 0.65
N PHE A 344 19.79 -11.57 0.29
CA PHE A 344 18.53 -12.30 0.25
C PHE A 344 18.54 -13.41 1.29
N ILE A 345 17.64 -13.35 2.28
CA ILE A 345 17.55 -14.30 3.38
C ILE A 345 16.14 -14.88 3.52
N ILE A 346 16.05 -16.20 3.65
CA ILE A 346 14.80 -16.92 3.89
C ILE A 346 14.92 -17.91 5.06
N GLY A 347 13.87 -18.03 5.89
CA GLY A 347 13.91 -18.90 7.07
C GLY A 347 12.58 -19.57 7.39
N ASP A 348 12.65 -20.85 7.72
CA ASP A 348 11.53 -21.64 8.24
C ASP A 348 11.18 -21.32 9.70
N ASN A 349 10.08 -21.90 10.20
CA ASN A 349 9.59 -21.75 11.57
C ASN A 349 10.22 -22.74 12.58
N SER A 350 11.37 -23.33 12.27
CA SER A 350 11.98 -24.38 13.10
C SER A 350 12.57 -23.88 14.41
N THR A 351 12.85 -22.58 14.52
CA THR A 351 13.50 -21.97 15.69
C THR A 351 13.19 -20.48 15.78
N THR A 352 13.33 -19.92 16.99
CA THR A 352 13.29 -18.47 17.24
C THR A 352 14.67 -17.81 17.14
N THR A 353 15.74 -18.59 16.93
CA THR A 353 17.08 -18.03 16.69
C THR A 353 17.07 -17.27 15.36
N VAL A 354 17.48 -16.01 15.41
CA VAL A 354 17.54 -15.16 14.21
C VAL A 354 18.67 -15.65 13.30
N LEU A 355 18.32 -16.09 12.08
CA LEU A 355 19.30 -16.28 11.02
C LEU A 355 19.72 -14.89 10.52
N ASN A 356 21.00 -14.56 10.68
CA ASN A 356 21.55 -13.29 10.22
C ASN A 356 22.33 -13.49 8.92
N SER A 357 22.31 -12.50 8.04
CA SER A 357 23.31 -12.38 6.97
C SER A 357 24.65 -11.91 7.51
N ALA A 358 25.74 -12.41 6.90
CA ALA A 358 27.10 -12.00 7.29
C ALA A 358 27.85 -11.26 6.19
N ASN A 359 27.42 -11.36 4.93
CA ASN A 359 28.10 -10.72 3.79
C ASN A 359 27.09 -9.92 2.98
N ILE A 360 27.55 -8.88 2.29
CA ILE A 360 26.78 -8.19 1.25
C ILE A 360 26.59 -9.11 0.04
N ASN A 361 25.56 -8.86 -0.77
CA ASN A 361 25.27 -9.55 -2.04
C ASN A 361 25.22 -11.08 -1.90
N ASN A 362 24.61 -11.59 -0.83
CA ASN A 362 24.61 -13.01 -0.51
C ASN A 362 23.20 -13.60 -0.42
N PHE A 363 23.09 -14.90 -0.72
CA PHE A 363 21.90 -15.69 -0.42
C PHE A 363 22.11 -16.51 0.86
N ARG A 364 21.13 -16.53 1.76
CA ARG A 364 21.10 -17.41 2.95
C ARG A 364 19.73 -18.01 3.17
N ALA A 365 19.72 -19.29 3.55
CA ALA A 365 18.49 -20.02 3.79
C ALA A 365 18.61 -20.90 5.04
N ARG A 366 17.53 -21.01 5.82
CA ARG A 366 17.38 -22.03 6.86
C ARG A 366 16.10 -22.82 6.61
N PHE A 367 16.27 -24.12 6.41
CA PHE A 367 15.20 -25.11 6.33
C PHE A 367 15.64 -26.36 7.10
N ALA A 368 15.16 -26.53 8.34
CA ALA A 368 15.56 -27.65 9.19
C ALA A 368 15.14 -29.00 8.60
N GLY A 369 14.10 -29.03 7.77
CA GLY A 369 13.67 -30.21 7.01
C GLY A 369 14.47 -30.49 5.73
N GLY A 370 15.46 -29.65 5.40
CA GLY A 370 16.16 -29.69 4.11
C GLY A 370 15.45 -28.88 3.02
N TYR A 371 16.05 -28.82 1.83
CA TYR A 371 15.47 -28.16 0.66
C TYR A 371 15.89 -28.85 -0.66
N LYS A 372 15.03 -28.74 -1.67
CA LYS A 372 15.19 -29.39 -2.98
C LYS A 372 15.02 -28.37 -4.11
N LEU A 373 15.90 -28.43 -5.11
CA LEU A 373 15.84 -27.63 -6.32
C LEU A 373 15.55 -28.55 -7.50
N PHE A 374 14.47 -28.29 -8.22
CA PHE A 374 14.06 -29.06 -9.39
C PHE A 374 14.49 -28.37 -10.68
N THR A 375 14.92 -29.15 -11.67
CA THR A 375 15.28 -28.70 -13.02
C THR A 375 14.36 -29.28 -14.09
N SER A 376 13.27 -29.93 -13.67
CA SER A 376 12.31 -30.61 -14.51
C SER A 376 10.89 -30.27 -14.05
N ALA A 377 9.97 -30.10 -15.01
CA ALA A 377 8.60 -29.68 -14.73
C ALA A 377 7.77 -30.75 -14.01
N ASP A 378 8.12 -32.03 -14.20
CA ASP A 378 7.52 -33.19 -13.55
C ASP A 378 8.09 -33.47 -12.15
N LEU A 379 9.03 -32.63 -11.68
CA LEU A 379 9.69 -32.74 -10.38
C LEU A 379 10.50 -34.05 -10.19
N SER A 380 10.93 -34.69 -11.29
CA SER A 380 11.71 -35.95 -11.22
C SER A 380 13.21 -35.71 -11.01
N THR A 381 13.74 -34.64 -11.60
CA THR A 381 15.17 -34.33 -11.68
C THR A 381 15.51 -33.05 -10.91
N GLY A 382 16.61 -33.10 -10.15
CA GLY A 382 17.08 -32.00 -9.32
C GLY A 382 18.13 -32.39 -8.28
N CYS A 383 18.48 -31.44 -7.41
CA CYS A 383 19.41 -31.64 -6.28
C CYS A 383 18.67 -31.46 -4.95
N THR A 384 18.96 -32.33 -3.98
CA THR A 384 18.35 -32.29 -2.64
C THR A 384 19.42 -32.15 -1.58
N LEU A 385 19.18 -31.32 -0.57
CA LEU A 385 19.91 -31.35 0.70
C LEU A 385 18.93 -31.82 1.77
N PHE A 386 19.10 -33.02 2.33
CA PHE A 386 18.19 -33.51 3.36
C PHE A 386 18.45 -32.83 4.71
N ALA A 387 17.52 -33.02 5.64
CA ALA A 387 17.66 -32.53 7.01
C ALA A 387 18.95 -33.04 7.65
N GLY A 388 19.81 -32.12 8.08
CA GLY A 388 21.09 -32.43 8.73
C GLY A 388 22.25 -32.78 7.78
N ASP A 389 22.01 -32.86 6.46
CA ASP A 389 23.08 -33.10 5.49
C ASP A 389 24.03 -31.91 5.37
N ASN A 390 25.29 -32.21 5.03
CA ASN A 390 26.33 -31.22 4.76
C ASN A 390 26.69 -31.06 3.27
N ALA A 391 26.09 -31.85 2.38
CA ALA A 391 26.39 -31.86 0.95
C ALA A 391 25.16 -32.24 0.10
N TRP A 392 25.14 -31.77 -1.14
CA TRP A 392 24.07 -32.06 -2.08
C TRP A 392 23.99 -33.53 -2.46
N THR A 393 22.77 -34.06 -2.49
CA THR A 393 22.44 -35.40 -2.98
C THR A 393 21.72 -35.31 -4.33
N THR A 394 22.17 -36.13 -5.28
CA THR A 394 21.55 -36.29 -6.60
C THR A 394 20.78 -37.61 -6.66
N GLY A 395 19.58 -37.62 -7.24
CA GLY A 395 18.82 -38.85 -7.43
C GLY A 395 19.58 -39.84 -8.32
N SER A 396 19.87 -41.04 -7.80
CA SER A 396 20.62 -42.07 -8.52
C SER A 396 20.04 -43.47 -8.30
N SER A 397 18.74 -43.63 -8.55
CA SER A 397 18.07 -44.93 -8.47
C SER A 397 18.07 -45.65 -9.81
N VAL A 398 18.19 -46.98 -9.82
CA VAL A 398 18.02 -47.81 -11.03
C VAL A 398 16.58 -47.68 -11.58
N TYR A 399 15.61 -47.43 -10.72
CA TYR A 399 14.21 -47.25 -11.10
C TYR A 399 13.92 -45.88 -11.75
N THR A 400 14.88 -44.96 -11.69
CA THR A 400 14.78 -43.63 -12.30
C THR A 400 15.79 -43.44 -13.43
N LYS A 401 16.46 -44.52 -13.85
CA LYS A 401 17.52 -44.53 -14.87
C LYS A 401 17.22 -45.61 -15.90
N GLU A 402 17.65 -45.39 -17.13
CA GLU A 402 17.48 -46.32 -18.25
C GLU A 402 18.70 -46.25 -19.18
N ASN A 403 18.71 -47.07 -20.25
CA ASN A 403 19.81 -47.15 -21.22
C ASN A 403 21.16 -47.54 -20.60
N PHE A 404 21.17 -48.53 -19.72
CA PHE A 404 22.39 -49.04 -19.10
C PHE A 404 23.27 -49.77 -20.13
N ALA A 405 24.48 -49.25 -20.35
CA ALA A 405 25.50 -49.86 -21.21
C ALA A 405 26.74 -50.28 -20.41
N ALA A 406 27.38 -51.37 -20.83
CA ALA A 406 28.64 -51.81 -20.22
C ALA A 406 29.79 -50.88 -20.62
N VAL A 407 30.66 -50.55 -19.66
CA VAL A 407 31.82 -49.67 -19.88
C VAL A 407 33.12 -50.45 -19.89
N ASN A 408 34.07 -50.05 -20.74
CA ASN A 408 35.43 -50.58 -20.73
C ASN A 408 36.32 -49.70 -19.84
N GLY A 409 36.61 -50.17 -18.63
CA GLY A 409 37.43 -49.43 -17.66
C GLY A 409 38.83 -49.10 -18.16
N GLU A 410 39.43 -49.92 -19.03
CA GLU A 410 40.76 -49.66 -19.58
C GLU A 410 40.77 -48.50 -20.58
N ASP A 411 39.70 -48.35 -21.38
CA ASP A 411 39.50 -47.18 -22.23
C ASP A 411 39.38 -45.89 -21.39
N PHE A 412 38.66 -45.96 -20.26
CA PHE A 412 38.56 -44.83 -19.33
C PHE A 412 39.92 -44.44 -18.74
N LEU A 413 40.75 -45.40 -18.33
CA LEU A 413 42.11 -45.12 -17.86
C LEU A 413 42.99 -44.51 -18.94
N GLN A 414 42.90 -45.01 -20.18
CA GLN A 414 43.65 -44.44 -21.30
C GLN A 414 43.21 -43.01 -21.60
N LYS A 415 41.91 -42.71 -21.55
CA LYS A 415 41.38 -41.35 -21.70
C LYS A 415 41.85 -40.42 -20.59
N ILE A 416 41.71 -40.83 -19.33
CA ILE A 416 42.11 -40.02 -18.15
C ILE A 416 43.63 -39.78 -18.13
N SER A 417 44.44 -40.75 -18.54
CA SER A 417 45.90 -40.57 -18.58
C SER A 417 46.38 -39.50 -19.56
N ARG A 418 45.50 -39.02 -20.46
CA ARG A 418 45.76 -37.91 -21.39
C ARG A 418 45.30 -36.55 -20.86
N PHE A 419 44.68 -36.50 -19.68
CA PHE A 419 44.22 -35.24 -19.09
C PHE A 419 45.39 -34.37 -18.68
N ASN A 420 45.31 -33.08 -19.00
CA ASN A 420 46.27 -32.10 -18.50
C ASN A 420 45.84 -31.63 -17.11
N LEU A 421 46.17 -32.43 -16.09
CA LEU A 421 45.83 -32.12 -14.70
C LEU A 421 46.69 -30.97 -14.19
N THR A 422 46.04 -29.84 -13.94
CA THR A 422 46.71 -28.62 -13.48
C THR A 422 46.03 -28.07 -12.23
N SER A 423 46.74 -27.18 -11.54
CA SER A 423 46.12 -26.35 -10.52
C SER A 423 45.79 -24.98 -11.11
N TRP A 424 44.64 -24.44 -10.72
CA TRP A 424 44.04 -23.30 -11.40
C TRP A 424 43.25 -22.43 -10.43
N ASN A 425 42.95 -21.21 -10.86
CA ASN A 425 42.04 -20.27 -10.22
C ASN A 425 41.22 -19.60 -11.33
N TYR A 426 40.02 -19.12 -11.00
CA TYR A 426 39.26 -18.33 -11.98
C TYR A 426 40.01 -17.03 -12.30
N LYS A 427 39.85 -16.51 -13.53
CA LYS A 427 40.55 -15.30 -14.00
C LYS A 427 40.37 -14.08 -13.09
N THR A 428 39.26 -14.02 -12.36
CA THR A 428 38.89 -12.93 -11.44
C THR A 428 39.21 -13.21 -9.97
N GLN A 429 39.71 -14.41 -9.64
CA GLN A 429 40.07 -14.78 -8.28
C GLN A 429 41.50 -14.35 -7.94
N ASP A 430 41.71 -13.93 -6.69
CA ASP A 430 43.05 -13.74 -6.14
C ASP A 430 43.77 -15.10 -6.05
N PRO A 431 44.88 -15.31 -6.78
CA PRO A 431 45.63 -16.56 -6.77
C PRO A 431 46.22 -16.92 -5.39
N LYS A 432 46.34 -15.96 -4.46
CA LYS A 432 46.84 -16.20 -3.11
C LYS A 432 45.80 -16.81 -2.18
N THR A 433 44.52 -16.58 -2.45
CA THR A 433 43.41 -17.03 -1.59
C THR A 433 42.68 -18.24 -2.17
N PHE A 434 42.60 -18.33 -3.49
CA PHE A 434 41.82 -19.35 -4.17
C PHE A 434 42.70 -20.21 -5.07
N ARG A 435 42.75 -21.51 -4.79
CA ARG A 435 43.42 -22.51 -5.61
C ARG A 435 42.57 -23.77 -5.71
N HIS A 436 42.38 -24.24 -6.93
CA HIS A 436 41.65 -25.46 -7.27
C HIS A 436 42.56 -26.43 -8.02
N TYR A 437 42.17 -27.69 -8.07
CA TYR A 437 42.91 -28.78 -8.69
C TYR A 437 41.94 -29.68 -9.46
N GLY A 438 42.28 -30.05 -10.69
CA GLY A 438 41.45 -30.97 -11.47
C GLY A 438 41.60 -30.78 -12.98
N PRO A 439 40.89 -31.58 -13.78
CA PRO A 439 40.88 -31.44 -15.23
C PRO A 439 40.11 -30.19 -15.66
N MET A 440 40.36 -29.76 -16.90
CA MET A 440 39.54 -28.75 -17.57
C MET A 440 38.31 -29.41 -18.23
N ALA A 441 37.22 -28.66 -18.38
CA ALA A 441 35.98 -29.17 -18.98
C ALA A 441 36.20 -29.64 -20.44
N GLN A 442 37.10 -28.99 -21.17
CA GLN A 442 37.46 -29.35 -22.55
C GLN A 442 38.04 -30.76 -22.63
N ASP A 443 39.00 -31.10 -21.76
CA ASP A 443 39.62 -32.43 -21.72
C ASP A 443 38.58 -33.50 -21.35
N PHE A 444 37.75 -33.19 -20.33
CA PHE A 444 36.70 -34.11 -19.88
C PHE A 444 35.65 -34.36 -20.97
N TYR A 445 35.19 -33.31 -21.64
CA TYR A 445 34.21 -33.40 -22.73
C TYR A 445 34.79 -34.05 -23.98
N ALA A 446 36.06 -33.80 -24.33
CA ALA A 446 36.72 -34.48 -25.44
C ALA A 446 36.84 -36.00 -25.19
N ALA A 447 37.03 -36.43 -23.94
CA ALA A 447 37.14 -37.84 -23.58
C ALA A 447 35.80 -38.56 -23.40
N PHE A 448 34.82 -37.90 -22.78
CA PHE A 448 33.58 -38.53 -22.29
C PHE A 448 32.30 -37.86 -22.78
N GLY A 449 32.40 -36.74 -23.49
CA GLY A 449 31.25 -35.95 -23.93
C GLY A 449 30.53 -36.47 -25.18
N LYS A 450 30.99 -37.59 -25.74
CA LYS A 450 30.34 -38.24 -26.88
C LYS A 450 30.36 -39.76 -26.73
N ASP A 451 29.20 -40.38 -26.92
CA ASP A 451 29.01 -41.83 -26.92
C ASP A 451 28.02 -42.26 -28.02
N GLU A 452 27.54 -43.51 -27.96
CA GLU A 452 26.57 -44.04 -28.93
C GLU A 452 25.18 -43.37 -28.84
N TYR A 453 24.83 -42.79 -27.70
CA TYR A 453 23.53 -42.13 -27.47
C TYR A 453 23.57 -40.64 -27.81
N GLY A 454 24.76 -40.05 -27.89
CA GLY A 454 24.95 -38.75 -28.50
C GLY A 454 26.00 -37.91 -27.78
N THR A 455 25.62 -36.69 -27.44
CA THR A 455 26.51 -35.70 -26.82
C THR A 455 26.09 -35.46 -25.38
N ILE A 456 27.03 -35.62 -24.45
CA ILE A 456 26.82 -35.53 -23.00
C ILE A 456 27.61 -34.33 -22.49
N GLY A 457 26.92 -33.39 -21.81
CA GLY A 457 27.56 -32.19 -21.27
C GLY A 457 28.05 -31.23 -22.36
N ASN A 458 29.10 -30.46 -22.06
CA ASN A 458 29.73 -29.50 -22.97
C ASN A 458 31.19 -29.23 -22.54
N ASP A 459 31.92 -28.45 -23.35
CA ASP A 459 33.33 -28.12 -23.15
C ASP A 459 33.59 -26.99 -22.14
N THR A 460 32.57 -26.52 -21.42
CA THR A 460 32.67 -25.42 -20.43
C THR A 460 32.31 -25.81 -19.00
N THR A 461 31.69 -26.97 -18.80
CA THR A 461 31.18 -27.42 -17.49
C THR A 461 31.42 -28.90 -17.27
N ILE A 462 31.56 -29.31 -16.00
CA ILE A 462 31.65 -30.71 -15.59
C ILE A 462 30.57 -30.94 -14.53
N ASN A 463 29.68 -31.91 -14.77
CA ASN A 463 28.71 -32.34 -13.78
C ASN A 463 29.42 -33.20 -12.71
N SER A 464 29.18 -32.90 -11.43
CA SER A 464 29.86 -33.60 -10.32
C SER A 464 29.45 -35.07 -10.20
N ALA A 465 28.22 -35.44 -10.54
CA ALA A 465 27.77 -36.83 -10.54
C ALA A 465 28.46 -37.63 -11.65
N ASP A 466 28.62 -37.04 -12.84
CA ASP A 466 29.32 -37.67 -13.96
C ASP A 466 30.82 -37.81 -13.65
N PHE A 467 31.43 -36.77 -13.09
CA PHE A 467 32.83 -36.81 -12.64
C PHE A 467 33.07 -37.94 -11.62
N ALA A 468 32.17 -38.09 -10.64
CA ALA A 468 32.23 -39.19 -9.68
C ALA A 468 32.04 -40.56 -10.35
N GLY A 469 31.09 -40.69 -11.28
CA GLY A 469 30.85 -41.92 -12.04
C GLY A 469 32.08 -42.36 -12.83
N VAL A 470 32.68 -41.46 -13.60
CA VAL A 470 33.94 -41.68 -14.34
C VAL A 470 35.06 -42.10 -13.39
N SER A 471 35.18 -41.45 -12.22
CA SER A 471 36.19 -41.76 -11.22
C SER A 471 36.03 -43.19 -10.66
N PHE A 472 34.81 -43.63 -10.36
CA PHE A 472 34.55 -44.99 -9.89
C PHE A 472 34.87 -46.05 -10.94
N ILE A 473 34.56 -45.80 -12.21
CA ILE A 473 34.92 -46.69 -13.32
C ILE A 473 36.45 -46.84 -13.40
N ALA A 474 37.18 -45.72 -13.31
CA ALA A 474 38.64 -45.72 -13.32
C ALA A 474 39.24 -46.46 -12.10
N ILE A 475 38.70 -46.24 -10.90
CA ILE A 475 39.14 -46.93 -9.68
C ILE A 475 38.95 -48.44 -9.81
N GLN A 476 37.79 -48.89 -10.30
CA GLN A 476 37.54 -50.32 -10.50
C GLN A 476 38.50 -50.92 -11.53
N ALA A 477 38.80 -50.18 -12.60
CA ALA A 477 39.77 -50.60 -13.61
C ALA A 477 41.19 -50.71 -13.04
N LEU A 478 41.62 -49.74 -12.22
CA LEU A 478 42.93 -49.75 -11.56
C LEU A 478 43.07 -50.92 -10.59
N GLU A 479 42.03 -51.21 -9.81
CA GLU A 479 42.03 -52.35 -8.88
C GLU A 479 42.18 -53.67 -9.65
N LYS A 480 41.41 -53.83 -10.73
CA LYS A 480 41.51 -55.00 -11.60
C LYS A 480 42.93 -55.16 -12.16
N ARG A 481 43.51 -54.09 -12.73
CA ARG A 481 44.87 -54.10 -13.28
C ARG A 481 45.90 -54.45 -12.20
N THR A 482 45.74 -53.91 -11.00
CA THR A 482 46.64 -54.15 -9.86
C THR A 482 46.58 -55.61 -9.42
N ALA A 483 45.39 -56.20 -9.32
CA ALA A 483 45.21 -57.61 -8.98
C ALA A 483 45.85 -58.55 -10.02
N GLU A 484 45.64 -58.28 -11.32
CA GLU A 484 46.25 -59.04 -12.41
C GLU A 484 47.79 -58.95 -12.37
N GLN A 485 48.33 -57.75 -12.10
CA GLN A 485 49.77 -57.55 -11.95
C GLN A 485 50.33 -58.30 -10.74
N GLN A 486 49.66 -58.30 -9.59
CA GLN A 486 50.08 -59.06 -8.41
C GLN A 486 50.11 -60.57 -8.68
N GLN A 487 49.10 -61.10 -9.37
CA GLN A 487 49.09 -62.53 -9.76
C GLN A 487 50.25 -62.84 -10.71
N TYR A 488 50.53 -61.95 -11.66
CA TYR A 488 51.65 -62.13 -12.58
C TYR A 488 53.00 -62.09 -11.84
N ILE A 489 53.18 -61.16 -10.89
CA ILE A 489 54.38 -61.09 -10.04
C ILE A 489 54.55 -62.38 -9.22
N GLN A 490 53.49 -62.88 -8.56
CA GLN A 490 53.55 -64.15 -7.81
C GLN A 490 53.93 -65.33 -8.70
N LYS A 491 53.41 -65.36 -9.94
CA LYS A 491 53.79 -66.38 -10.91
C LYS A 491 55.28 -66.30 -11.26
N LEU A 492 55.78 -65.10 -11.55
CA LEU A 492 57.19 -64.87 -11.84
C LEU A 492 58.10 -65.21 -10.65
N GLU A 493 57.72 -64.86 -9.42
CA GLU A 493 58.47 -65.22 -8.21
C GLU A 493 58.57 -66.75 -8.04
N LYS A 494 57.48 -67.48 -8.29
CA LYS A 494 57.47 -68.94 -8.25
C LYS A 494 58.34 -69.56 -9.35
N GLU A 495 58.33 -68.98 -10.55
CA GLU A 495 59.20 -69.43 -11.65
C GLU A 495 60.68 -69.15 -11.36
N ASN A 496 61.00 -67.96 -10.82
CA ASN A 496 62.35 -67.60 -10.40
C ASN A 496 62.87 -68.51 -9.28
N SER A 497 62.07 -68.79 -8.25
CA SER A 497 62.44 -69.73 -7.18
C SER A 497 62.83 -71.11 -7.72
N LYS A 498 62.04 -71.65 -8.67
CA LYS A 498 62.37 -72.92 -9.33
C LYS A 498 63.66 -72.84 -10.16
N GLN A 499 63.93 -71.72 -10.81
CA GLN A 499 65.17 -71.53 -11.56
C GLN A 499 66.38 -71.46 -10.63
N THR A 500 66.26 -70.77 -9.48
CA THR A 500 67.30 -70.71 -8.45
C THR A 500 67.61 -72.10 -7.90
N GLU A 501 66.59 -72.90 -7.55
CA GLU A 501 66.78 -74.30 -7.09
C GLU A 501 67.51 -75.15 -8.14
N LYS A 502 67.15 -75.02 -9.43
CA LYS A 502 67.86 -75.71 -10.50
C LYS A 502 69.32 -75.27 -10.62
N LEU A 503 69.57 -73.96 -10.49
CA LEU A 503 70.92 -73.41 -10.55
C LEU A 503 71.79 -73.93 -9.40
N GLU A 504 71.25 -73.95 -8.17
CA GLU A 504 71.91 -74.52 -7.00
C GLU A 504 72.19 -76.01 -7.19
N ALA A 505 71.25 -76.79 -7.74
CA ALA A 505 71.44 -78.21 -8.03
C ALA A 505 72.57 -78.44 -9.07
N VAL A 506 72.63 -77.62 -10.11
CA VAL A 506 73.70 -77.68 -11.12
C VAL A 506 75.06 -77.30 -10.51
N GLN A 507 75.11 -76.27 -9.65
CA GLN A 507 76.33 -75.89 -8.94
C GLN A 507 76.80 -77.00 -7.99
N ALA A 508 75.89 -77.66 -7.28
CA ALA A 508 76.21 -78.80 -6.42
C ALA A 508 76.78 -79.98 -7.22
N LEU A 509 76.20 -80.28 -8.40
CA LEU A 509 76.71 -81.31 -9.31
C LEU A 509 78.11 -80.96 -9.84
N LEU A 510 78.34 -79.70 -10.21
CA LEU A 510 79.65 -79.20 -10.63
C LEU A 510 80.70 -79.34 -9.51
N GLN A 511 80.36 -79.02 -8.27
CA GLN A 511 81.25 -79.22 -7.12
C GLN A 511 81.55 -80.71 -6.90
N GLN A 512 80.56 -81.59 -7.04
CA GLN A 512 80.79 -83.04 -6.96
C GLN A 512 81.72 -83.53 -8.08
N LEU A 513 81.51 -83.09 -9.31
CA LEU A 513 82.38 -83.40 -10.45
C LEU A 513 83.81 -82.87 -10.23
N GLN A 514 83.97 -81.65 -9.73
CA GLN A 514 85.28 -81.09 -9.37
C GLN A 514 85.97 -81.93 -8.29
N LYS A 515 85.26 -82.32 -7.22
CA LYS A 515 85.80 -83.23 -6.19
C LYS A 515 86.17 -84.61 -6.76
N GLY A 516 85.37 -85.13 -7.69
CA GLY A 516 85.66 -86.36 -8.41
C GLY A 516 86.93 -86.23 -9.27
N LEU A 517 87.06 -85.14 -10.00
CA LEU A 517 88.21 -84.84 -10.84
C LEU A 517 89.50 -84.67 -10.01
N GLU A 518 89.44 -83.99 -8.87
CA GLU A 518 90.52 -83.87 -7.89
C GLU A 518 90.97 -85.25 -7.38
N LYS A 519 90.02 -86.13 -7.05
CA LYS A 519 90.33 -87.52 -6.64
C LYS A 519 91.00 -88.32 -7.77
N VAL A 520 90.53 -88.19 -9.01
CA VAL A 520 91.14 -88.87 -10.17
C VAL A 520 92.56 -88.35 -10.43
N LYS A 521 92.80 -87.04 -10.34
CA LYS A 521 94.14 -86.44 -10.42
C LYS A 521 95.05 -86.94 -9.29
N ALA A 522 94.54 -87.06 -8.07
CA ALA A 522 95.29 -87.60 -6.93
C ALA A 522 95.65 -89.10 -7.10
N ILE A 523 94.83 -89.88 -7.82
CA ILE A 523 95.12 -91.26 -8.17
C ILE A 523 96.16 -91.34 -9.30
N GLN A 524 96.08 -90.48 -10.32
CA GLN A 524 97.09 -90.41 -11.38
C GLN A 524 98.48 -89.98 -10.86
N ASN A 525 98.54 -89.07 -9.89
CA ASN A 525 99.81 -88.66 -9.25
C ASN A 525 100.41 -89.70 -8.28
N LYS A 526 99.70 -90.79 -7.96
CA LYS A 526 100.21 -91.92 -7.15
C LYS A 526 100.74 -93.09 -7.98
N ASN A 527 100.50 -93.06 -9.30
CA ASN A 527 100.91 -94.11 -10.25
C ASN A 527 102.04 -93.64 -11.19
N LEU A 528 102.69 -92.53 -10.85
CA LEU A 528 103.98 -92.04 -11.38
C LEU A 528 104.93 -91.94 -10.19
#